data_AF-A0AAW1V270-F1
#
_entry.id   AF-A0AAW1V270-F1
#
_cell.length_a   1.000
_cell.length_b   1.000
_cell.length_c   1.000
_cell.angle_alpha   90.00
_cell.angle_beta   90.00
_cell.angle_gamma   90.00
#
_symmetry.space_group_name_H-M   'P 1'
#
loop_
_entity.id
_entity.type
_entity.pdbx_description
1 polymer ?
#
loop_
_entity_poly.entity_id
_entity_poly.type
_entity_poly.pdbx_seq_one_letter_code
_entity_poly.pdbx_strand_id
1 'polypeptide(L)'
;MNYFKFTNDKLSNADVRELVTSSSCARVVVGNDSASGIFENKNVSSLLWRSFEQKALKTLTDLCHGMRNQWQSVENIAIYHRLGPVPLKEAAVIIAVSSSYSEDATTATAWCIEQLKNLVPIWEKEMYEEDSTEWKENKDSLHSRPKPKRRRINLEQKVEIPYIPRHFQKIHATKAELHRRIEAFQKMKRNEVDVKNIAEFCTVDRSSEFKCARIDSTMKKRTDSKGHVQVDRVLNTYYDRDQFNSEYLTKYIPPNGVEERLQNLESQLSLEIPFQMNIYKRLELVEDRMLLTESISPEYAKFWVKGNTIYPKPIEKKKFSIEEIDALIKDLENQVD
;
A
#
# COMPACT_ATOMS: atom_id res chain seq x y z
N MET A 1 5.86 -28.60 -12.84
CA MET A 1 6.52 -28.24 -11.56
C MET A 1 7.02 -26.78 -11.58
N ASN A 2 7.32 -26.20 -10.42
CA ASN A 2 7.87 -24.84 -10.30
C ASN A 2 9.28 -24.89 -9.71
N TYR A 3 10.24 -24.23 -10.34
CA TYR A 3 11.61 -24.09 -9.85
C TYR A 3 11.94 -22.62 -9.68
N PHE A 4 12.26 -22.20 -8.46
CA PHE A 4 12.65 -20.83 -8.15
C PHE A 4 14.05 -20.83 -7.54
N LYS A 5 14.92 -19.93 -8.01
CA LYS A 5 16.25 -19.76 -7.43
C LYS A 5 16.67 -18.29 -7.49
N PHE A 6 17.03 -17.75 -6.33
CA PHE A 6 17.77 -16.51 -6.21
C PHE A 6 19.24 -16.84 -5.99
N THR A 7 20.15 -16.27 -6.76
CA THR A 7 21.60 -16.51 -6.63
C THR A 7 22.40 -15.26 -6.94
N ASN A 8 23.61 -15.13 -6.43
CA ASN A 8 24.54 -14.07 -6.85
C ASN A 8 25.40 -14.49 -8.06
N ASP A 9 25.45 -15.80 -8.33
CA ASP A 9 26.26 -16.39 -9.38
C ASP A 9 25.69 -16.11 -10.77
N LYS A 10 26.56 -16.20 -11.78
CA LYS A 10 26.17 -16.05 -13.18
C LYS A 10 25.17 -17.13 -13.57
N LEU A 11 24.10 -16.72 -14.25
CA LEU A 11 23.05 -17.63 -14.72
C LEU A 11 23.45 -18.28 -16.04
N SER A 12 23.14 -19.59 -16.17
CA SER A 12 23.37 -20.39 -17.37
C SER A 12 22.03 -20.78 -18.00
N ASN A 13 21.87 -20.57 -19.30
CA ASN A 13 20.68 -20.97 -20.04
C ASN A 13 20.49 -22.49 -20.09
N ALA A 14 21.60 -23.25 -20.16
CA ALA A 14 21.55 -24.70 -20.27
C ALA A 14 20.96 -25.32 -19.00
N ASP A 15 21.44 -24.89 -17.84
CA ASP A 15 21.04 -25.41 -16.54
C ASP A 15 19.55 -25.20 -16.29
N VAL A 16 19.03 -24.00 -16.59
CA VAL A 16 17.61 -23.67 -16.40
C VAL A 16 16.73 -24.42 -17.41
N ARG A 17 17.20 -24.61 -18.64
CA ARG A 17 16.49 -25.38 -19.67
C ARG A 17 16.38 -26.85 -19.30
N GLU A 18 17.42 -27.45 -18.75
CA GLU A 18 17.44 -28.85 -18.37
C GLU A 18 16.36 -29.17 -17.31
N LEU A 19 16.19 -28.29 -16.32
CA LEU A 19 15.19 -28.45 -15.25
C LEU A 19 13.74 -28.54 -15.73
N VAL A 20 13.41 -27.86 -16.83
CA VAL A 20 12.05 -27.82 -17.36
C VAL A 20 11.82 -28.83 -18.48
N THR A 21 12.87 -29.48 -18.96
CA THR A 21 12.78 -30.48 -20.03
C THR A 21 12.08 -31.73 -19.52
N SER A 22 11.05 -32.20 -20.24
CA SER A 22 10.27 -33.39 -19.90
C SER A 22 9.86 -34.12 -21.17
N SER A 23 9.69 -35.44 -21.09
CA SER A 23 9.23 -36.28 -22.22
C SER A 23 7.80 -35.98 -22.67
N SER A 24 7.00 -35.34 -21.82
CA SER A 24 5.62 -34.91 -22.09
C SER A 24 5.51 -33.56 -22.80
N CYS A 25 6.61 -32.79 -22.86
CA CYS A 25 6.63 -31.43 -23.40
C CYS A 25 7.19 -31.41 -24.83
N ALA A 26 6.48 -30.74 -25.74
CA ALA A 26 6.93 -30.61 -27.13
C ALA A 26 7.92 -29.45 -27.32
N ARG A 27 7.85 -28.41 -26.48
CA ARG A 27 8.72 -27.24 -26.58
C ARG A 27 9.11 -26.67 -25.23
N VAL A 28 10.35 -26.18 -25.16
CA VAL A 28 10.89 -25.36 -24.08
C VAL A 28 11.31 -24.02 -24.65
N VAL A 29 10.80 -22.93 -24.07
CA VAL A 29 11.20 -21.56 -24.40
C VAL A 29 11.96 -20.99 -23.22
N VAL A 30 13.07 -20.31 -23.51
CA VAL A 30 13.91 -19.64 -22.51
C VAL A 30 13.96 -18.15 -22.88
N GLY A 31 13.53 -17.30 -21.95
CA GLY A 31 13.57 -15.85 -22.06
C GLY A 31 14.55 -15.26 -21.06
N ASN A 32 15.39 -14.33 -21.52
CA ASN A 32 16.40 -13.67 -20.70
C ASN A 32 16.17 -12.17 -20.70
N ASP A 33 16.33 -11.56 -19.53
CA ASP A 33 16.45 -10.11 -19.43
C ASP A 33 17.88 -9.76 -19.02
N SER A 34 18.55 -8.94 -19.83
CA SER A 34 19.98 -8.63 -19.68
C SER A 34 20.19 -7.17 -19.31
N ALA A 35 21.17 -6.91 -18.46
CA ALA A 35 21.53 -5.54 -18.08
C ALA A 35 21.97 -4.75 -19.32
N SER A 36 21.25 -3.66 -19.62
CA SER A 36 21.58 -2.73 -20.71
C SER A 36 22.16 -1.43 -20.17
N GLY A 37 22.95 -0.71 -20.98
CA GLY A 37 23.92 0.28 -20.48
C GLY A 37 23.69 1.72 -20.89
N ILE A 38 22.55 2.06 -21.51
CA ILE A 38 22.28 3.43 -21.97
C ILE A 38 21.01 3.93 -21.30
N PHE A 39 21.17 4.75 -20.26
CA PHE A 39 20.06 5.36 -19.54
C PHE A 39 20.31 6.87 -19.37
N GLU A 40 19.36 7.69 -19.84
CA GLU A 40 19.35 9.15 -19.69
C GLU A 40 20.71 9.86 -20.03
N ASN A 41 21.37 9.42 -21.12
CA ASN A 41 22.69 9.91 -21.59
C ASN A 41 23.88 9.70 -20.63
N LYS A 42 23.76 8.84 -19.62
CA LYS A 42 24.87 8.45 -18.74
C LYS A 42 25.27 6.99 -18.98
N ASN A 43 26.56 6.70 -18.88
CA ASN A 43 27.08 5.34 -19.00
C ASN A 43 26.93 4.62 -17.65
N VAL A 44 26.11 3.57 -17.65
CA VAL A 44 25.93 2.67 -16.50
C VAL A 44 27.05 1.62 -16.54
N SER A 45 27.75 1.38 -15.42
CA SER A 45 28.81 0.38 -15.34
C SER A 45 28.28 -1.01 -14.98
N SER A 46 27.28 -1.07 -14.09
CA SER A 46 26.61 -2.31 -13.67
C SER A 46 25.24 -2.02 -13.05
N LEU A 47 24.39 -3.05 -12.96
CA LEU A 47 23.10 -2.97 -12.26
C LEU A 47 23.15 -3.81 -10.98
N LEU A 48 22.81 -3.21 -9.84
CA LEU A 48 22.71 -3.90 -8.55
C LEU A 48 21.26 -4.32 -8.31
N TRP A 49 21.02 -5.61 -8.21
CA TRP A 49 19.70 -6.19 -7.98
C TRP A 49 19.49 -6.57 -6.51
N ARG A 50 18.32 -6.21 -5.96
CA ARG A 50 17.89 -6.61 -4.60
C ARG A 50 16.47 -7.13 -4.62
N SER A 51 16.16 -8.05 -3.71
CA SER A 51 14.81 -8.62 -3.58
C SER A 51 14.43 -8.79 -2.12
N PHE A 52 13.12 -8.71 -1.86
CA PHE A 52 12.54 -9.28 -0.64
C PHE A 52 12.13 -10.73 -0.89
N GLU A 53 13.07 -11.66 -0.74
CA GLU A 53 12.97 -13.06 -1.21
C GLU A 53 11.70 -13.78 -0.73
N GLN A 54 11.34 -13.65 0.56
CA GLN A 54 10.15 -14.31 1.12
C GLN A 54 8.86 -13.90 0.40
N LYS A 55 8.70 -12.59 0.17
CA LYS A 55 7.54 -12.05 -0.54
C LYS A 55 7.62 -12.36 -2.04
N ALA A 56 8.83 -12.31 -2.61
CA ALA A 56 9.06 -12.64 -4.01
C ALA A 56 8.69 -14.09 -4.33
N LEU A 57 9.08 -15.06 -3.50
CA LEU A 57 8.70 -16.47 -3.65
C LEU A 57 7.19 -16.68 -3.64
N LYS A 58 6.48 -16.01 -2.72
CA LYS A 58 5.01 -16.07 -2.66
C LYS A 58 4.38 -15.53 -3.94
N THR A 59 4.80 -14.34 -4.37
CA THR A 59 4.27 -13.72 -5.59
C THR A 59 4.61 -14.50 -6.86
N LEU A 60 5.81 -15.08 -6.95
CA LEU A 60 6.20 -15.96 -8.08
C LEU A 60 5.37 -17.24 -8.11
N THR A 61 5.03 -17.78 -6.94
CA THR A 61 4.15 -18.94 -6.83
C THR A 61 2.74 -18.59 -7.32
N ASP A 62 2.17 -17.47 -6.88
CA ASP A 62 0.87 -16.98 -7.34
C ASP A 62 0.88 -16.71 -8.85
N LEU A 63 1.97 -16.14 -9.37
CA LEU A 63 2.16 -15.90 -10.79
C LEU A 63 2.14 -17.20 -11.61
N CYS A 64 2.83 -18.24 -11.16
CA CYS A 64 2.84 -19.54 -11.83
C CYS A 64 1.45 -20.20 -11.83
N HIS A 65 0.67 -20.02 -10.76
CA HIS A 65 -0.72 -20.48 -10.73
C HIS A 65 -1.58 -19.71 -11.75
N GLY A 66 -1.45 -18.38 -11.80
CA GLY A 66 -2.12 -17.55 -12.81
C GLY A 66 -1.77 -17.98 -14.24
N MET A 67 -0.50 -18.28 -14.51
CA MET A 67 -0.04 -18.74 -15.81
C MET A 67 -0.68 -20.08 -16.21
N ARG A 68 -0.73 -21.06 -15.30
CA ARG A 68 -1.38 -22.36 -15.59
C ARG A 68 -2.88 -22.26 -15.77
N ASN A 69 -3.54 -21.32 -15.10
CA ASN A 69 -4.96 -21.07 -15.29
C ASN A 69 -5.27 -20.53 -16.69
N GLN A 70 -4.33 -19.79 -17.29
CA GLN A 70 -4.46 -19.25 -18.63
C GLN A 70 -3.99 -20.24 -19.71
N TRP A 71 -2.90 -20.98 -19.45
CA TRP A 71 -2.35 -21.99 -20.35
C TRP A 71 -2.24 -23.35 -19.65
N GLN A 72 -3.27 -24.17 -19.81
CA GLN A 72 -3.36 -25.48 -19.15
C GLN A 72 -2.29 -26.48 -19.64
N SER A 73 -1.71 -26.22 -20.81
CA SER A 73 -0.64 -27.02 -21.43
C SER A 73 0.74 -26.77 -20.84
N VAL A 74 0.90 -25.74 -19.98
CA VAL A 74 2.17 -25.42 -19.34
C VAL A 74 2.42 -26.35 -18.16
N GLU A 75 3.50 -27.14 -18.25
CA GLU A 75 3.84 -28.12 -17.22
C GLU A 75 4.89 -27.58 -16.25
N ASN A 76 6.09 -27.29 -16.76
CA ASN A 76 7.25 -26.88 -15.96
C ASN A 76 7.60 -25.43 -16.20
N ILE A 77 7.91 -24.75 -15.09
CA ILE A 77 8.26 -23.33 -15.06
C ILE A 77 9.50 -23.22 -14.18
N ALA A 78 10.56 -22.62 -14.70
CA ALA A 78 11.75 -22.27 -13.93
C ALA A 78 12.01 -20.76 -14.05
N ILE A 79 12.18 -20.10 -12.91
CA ILE A 79 12.46 -18.66 -12.82
C ILE A 79 13.69 -18.48 -11.92
N TYR A 80 14.80 -18.11 -12.55
CA TYR A 80 16.08 -17.93 -11.89
C TYR A 80 16.46 -16.47 -11.98
N HIS A 81 16.68 -15.83 -10.82
CA HIS A 81 17.00 -14.42 -10.75
C HIS A 81 18.34 -14.21 -10.06
N ARG A 82 19.21 -13.42 -10.70
CA ARG A 82 20.49 -13.02 -10.15
C ARG A 82 20.32 -11.82 -9.25
N LEU A 83 20.84 -11.89 -8.03
CA LEU A 83 20.89 -10.80 -7.07
C LEU A 83 22.32 -10.25 -7.00
N GLY A 84 22.46 -9.05 -6.43
CA GLY A 84 23.74 -8.38 -6.36
C GLY A 84 24.15 -7.70 -7.67
N PRO A 85 25.44 -7.39 -7.84
CA PRO A 85 25.92 -6.63 -9.00
C PRO A 85 25.97 -7.51 -10.26
N VAL A 86 25.31 -7.06 -11.31
CA VAL A 86 25.23 -7.70 -12.62
C VAL A 86 25.91 -6.79 -13.65
N PRO A 87 27.03 -7.22 -14.25
CA PRO A 87 27.67 -6.50 -15.35
C PRO A 87 26.74 -6.35 -16.55
N LEU A 88 26.98 -5.31 -17.35
CA LEU A 88 26.28 -5.14 -18.63
C LEU A 88 26.43 -6.38 -19.52
N LYS A 89 25.40 -6.64 -20.33
CA LYS A 89 25.31 -7.80 -21.27
C LYS A 89 25.19 -9.16 -20.57
N GLU A 90 25.09 -9.22 -19.25
CA GLU A 90 24.77 -10.46 -18.53
C GLU A 90 23.29 -10.53 -18.18
N ALA A 91 22.75 -11.75 -18.15
CA ALA A 91 21.36 -11.99 -17.80
C ALA A 91 21.13 -11.78 -16.29
N ALA A 92 20.19 -10.89 -15.96
CA ALA A 92 19.71 -10.69 -14.59
C ALA A 92 18.63 -11.72 -14.23
N VAL A 93 17.79 -12.11 -15.19
CA VAL A 93 16.77 -13.15 -15.00
C VAL A 93 16.72 -14.08 -16.19
N ILE A 94 16.54 -15.37 -15.91
CA ILE A 94 16.27 -16.43 -16.89
C ILE A 94 14.95 -17.09 -16.52
N ILE A 95 14.01 -17.10 -17.46
CA ILE A 95 12.72 -17.79 -17.34
C ILE A 95 12.67 -18.89 -18.38
N ALA A 96 12.40 -20.12 -17.96
CA ALA A 96 12.16 -21.23 -18.87
C ALA A 96 10.76 -21.83 -18.63
N VAL A 97 10.01 -22.04 -19.72
CA VAL A 97 8.67 -22.61 -19.68
C VAL A 97 8.60 -23.79 -20.65
N SER A 98 8.08 -24.91 -20.18
CA SER A 98 7.79 -26.09 -21.00
C SER A 98 6.28 -26.27 -21.20
N SER A 99 5.89 -26.60 -22.43
CA SER A 99 4.49 -26.90 -22.77
C SER A 99 4.41 -28.00 -23.84
N SER A 100 3.28 -28.69 -23.86
CA SER A 100 2.88 -29.60 -24.94
C SER A 100 2.63 -28.86 -26.27
N TYR A 101 2.32 -27.56 -26.24
CA TYR A 101 2.09 -26.73 -27.42
C TYR A 101 3.14 -25.62 -27.55
N SER A 102 3.66 -25.45 -28.77
CA SER A 102 4.75 -24.51 -29.06
C SER A 102 4.37 -23.04 -28.85
N GLU A 103 3.14 -22.67 -29.23
CA GLU A 103 2.64 -21.30 -29.14
C GLU A 103 2.44 -20.89 -27.67
N ASP A 104 1.84 -21.77 -26.87
CA ASP A 104 1.61 -21.55 -25.44
C ASP A 104 2.91 -21.30 -24.68
N ALA A 105 3.96 -22.09 -24.92
CA ALA A 105 5.26 -21.88 -24.26
C ALA A 105 5.83 -20.49 -24.57
N THR A 106 5.68 -20.02 -25.81
CA THR A 106 6.24 -18.74 -26.26
C THR A 106 5.47 -17.57 -25.63
N THR A 107 4.14 -17.60 -25.75
CA THR A 107 3.27 -16.55 -25.24
C THR A 107 3.29 -16.49 -23.70
N ALA A 108 3.28 -17.65 -23.03
CA ALA A 108 3.38 -17.72 -21.57
C ALA A 108 4.72 -17.18 -21.05
N THR A 109 5.84 -17.46 -21.74
CA THR A 109 7.15 -16.93 -21.33
C THR A 109 7.20 -15.40 -21.41
N ALA A 110 6.71 -14.82 -22.51
CA ALA A 110 6.66 -13.36 -22.67
C ALA A 110 5.78 -12.72 -21.58
N TRP A 111 4.59 -13.27 -21.37
CA TRP A 111 3.68 -12.82 -20.31
C TRP A 111 4.33 -12.92 -18.92
N CYS A 112 5.05 -14.01 -18.63
CA CYS A 112 5.72 -14.23 -17.36
C CYS A 112 6.78 -13.15 -17.06
N ILE A 113 7.60 -12.79 -18.05
CA ILE A 113 8.59 -11.71 -17.91
C ILE A 113 7.91 -10.38 -17.56
N GLU A 114 6.84 -10.02 -18.28
CA GLU A 114 6.10 -8.78 -18.03
C GLU A 114 5.47 -8.75 -16.64
N GLN A 115 4.85 -9.85 -16.21
CA GLN A 115 4.23 -9.90 -14.89
C GLN A 115 5.26 -9.94 -13.76
N LEU A 116 6.42 -10.57 -13.99
CA LEU A 116 7.52 -10.58 -13.02
C LEU A 116 7.97 -9.15 -12.70
N LYS A 117 8.18 -8.33 -13.74
CA LYS A 117 8.57 -6.91 -13.59
C LYS A 117 7.52 -6.08 -12.83
N ASN A 118 6.25 -6.43 -12.97
CA ASN A 118 5.14 -5.65 -12.40
C ASN A 118 4.77 -6.03 -10.96
N LEU A 119 4.85 -7.33 -10.62
CA LEU A 119 4.29 -7.86 -9.38
C LEU A 119 5.34 -8.24 -8.35
N VAL A 120 6.50 -8.72 -8.79
CA VAL A 120 7.47 -9.34 -7.89
C VAL A 120 8.33 -8.23 -7.25
N PRO A 121 8.50 -8.22 -5.92
CA PRO A 121 9.29 -7.21 -5.21
C PRO A 121 10.79 -7.43 -5.42
N ILE A 122 11.26 -7.05 -6.61
CA ILE A 122 12.65 -7.04 -7.04
C ILE A 122 12.95 -5.65 -7.59
N TRP A 123 14.07 -5.08 -7.17
CA TRP A 123 14.49 -3.73 -7.53
C TRP A 123 15.88 -3.76 -8.14
N GLU A 124 16.07 -2.97 -9.18
CA GLU A 124 17.37 -2.69 -9.79
C GLU A 124 17.86 -1.30 -9.36
N LYS A 125 19.18 -1.16 -9.24
CA LYS A 125 19.85 0.09 -8.98
C LYS A 125 20.98 0.27 -9.99
N GLU A 126 20.97 1.39 -10.69
CA GLU A 126 22.02 1.74 -11.64
C GLU A 126 23.29 2.14 -10.87
N MET A 127 24.41 1.51 -11.20
CA MET A 127 25.73 1.90 -10.71
C MET A 127 26.45 2.66 -11.84
N TYR A 128 26.88 3.88 -11.56
CA TYR A 128 27.65 4.70 -12.48
C TYR A 128 29.14 4.67 -12.07
N GLU A 129 30.02 5.06 -12.99
CA GLU A 129 31.47 5.18 -12.68
C GLU A 129 31.77 6.37 -11.75
N GLU A 130 30.88 7.36 -11.69
CA GLU A 130 30.93 8.49 -10.75
C GLU A 130 29.90 8.27 -9.63
N ASP A 131 30.29 8.51 -8.37
CA ASP A 131 29.63 8.12 -7.10
C ASP A 131 28.14 8.52 -6.90
N SER A 132 27.48 9.14 -7.88
CA SER A 132 26.05 9.44 -7.79
C SER A 132 25.20 8.19 -8.04
N THR A 133 24.79 7.48 -6.99
CA THR A 133 23.89 6.33 -7.13
C THR A 133 22.44 6.72 -6.88
N GLU A 134 21.54 6.45 -7.83
CA GLU A 134 20.11 6.68 -7.69
C GLU A 134 19.33 5.35 -7.67
N TRP A 135 18.34 5.25 -6.78
CA TRP A 135 17.32 4.19 -6.83
C TRP A 135 16.17 4.70 -7.69
N LYS A 136 15.78 3.95 -8.72
CA LYS A 136 14.63 4.31 -9.56
C LYS A 136 13.53 3.25 -9.50
N GLU A 137 12.30 3.73 -9.60
CA GLU A 137 11.11 2.91 -9.82
C GLU A 137 11.02 2.58 -11.32
N ASN A 138 10.60 1.35 -11.64
CA ASN A 138 10.55 0.83 -13.00
C ASN A 138 9.51 1.60 -13.85
N LYS A 139 9.97 2.52 -14.72
CA LYS A 139 9.10 3.36 -15.57
C LYS A 139 8.34 2.55 -16.65
N ASP A 140 8.79 1.33 -16.96
CA ASP A 140 8.17 0.45 -17.95
C ASP A 140 6.89 -0.26 -17.43
N SER A 141 6.56 -0.09 -16.15
CA SER A 141 5.32 -0.58 -15.52
C SER A 141 4.05 0.18 -15.96
N LEU A 142 4.16 1.12 -16.92
CA LEU A 142 3.02 1.88 -17.43
C LEU A 142 2.11 1.07 -18.38
N HIS A 143 2.45 -0.19 -18.68
CA HIS A 143 1.52 -1.13 -19.27
C HIS A 143 0.49 -1.60 -18.24
N SER A 144 -0.59 -0.80 -18.16
CA SER A 144 -1.87 -1.11 -17.54
C SER A 144 -1.80 -2.12 -16.38
N ARG A 145 -1.54 -1.62 -15.17
CA ARG A 145 -2.22 -2.21 -14.01
C ARG A 145 -3.69 -2.37 -14.45
N PRO A 146 -4.30 -3.56 -14.44
CA PRO A 146 -5.75 -3.63 -14.51
C PRO A 146 -6.20 -2.85 -13.28
N LYS A 147 -6.60 -1.60 -13.48
CA LYS A 147 -7.12 -0.76 -12.40
C LYS A 147 -8.14 -1.65 -11.71
N PRO A 148 -8.04 -1.89 -10.38
CA PRO A 148 -9.06 -2.69 -9.70
C PRO A 148 -10.38 -2.14 -10.19
N LYS A 149 -11.26 -2.99 -10.74
CA LYS A 149 -12.52 -2.56 -11.35
C LYS A 149 -13.20 -1.70 -10.30
N ARG A 150 -13.00 -0.38 -10.38
CA ARG A 150 -13.73 0.57 -9.56
C ARG A 150 -15.14 0.22 -9.93
N ARG A 151 -15.95 -0.23 -8.96
CA ARG A 151 -17.38 -0.21 -9.14
C ARG A 151 -17.68 1.21 -9.58
N ARG A 152 -17.83 1.43 -10.88
CA ARG A 152 -18.38 2.65 -11.41
C ARG A 152 -19.79 2.60 -10.89
N ILE A 153 -19.99 3.19 -9.71
CA ILE A 153 -21.31 3.69 -9.36
C ILE A 153 -21.68 4.50 -10.59
N ASN A 154 -22.72 4.07 -11.29
CA ASN A 154 -23.16 4.74 -12.49
C ASN A 154 -23.70 6.10 -12.05
N LEU A 155 -22.80 7.08 -11.97
CA LEU A 155 -23.07 8.48 -11.66
C LEU A 155 -23.51 9.22 -12.94
N GLU A 156 -24.10 8.52 -13.90
CA GLU A 156 -25.10 9.13 -14.78
C GLU A 156 -26.32 9.47 -13.94
N GLN A 157 -26.15 10.43 -13.04
CA GLN A 157 -27.27 11.16 -12.50
C GLN A 157 -27.86 11.89 -13.70
N LYS A 158 -28.93 11.32 -14.29
CA LYS A 158 -29.80 12.05 -15.21
C LYS A 158 -30.33 13.23 -14.42
N VAL A 159 -29.65 14.36 -14.52
CA VAL A 159 -30.20 15.63 -14.05
C VAL A 159 -31.29 15.97 -15.05
N GLU A 160 -32.54 15.70 -14.69
CA GLU A 160 -33.67 16.27 -15.41
C GLU A 160 -33.53 17.78 -15.29
N ILE A 161 -33.19 18.44 -16.40
CA ILE A 161 -33.12 19.90 -16.42
C ILE A 161 -34.57 20.39 -16.42
N PRO A 162 -35.06 21.01 -15.33
CA PRO A 162 -36.42 21.55 -15.34
C PRO A 162 -36.51 22.58 -16.46
N TYR A 163 -37.67 22.62 -17.13
CA TYR A 163 -37.97 23.54 -18.22
C TYR A 163 -37.47 24.95 -17.89
N ILE A 164 -36.47 25.44 -18.63
CA ILE A 164 -35.90 26.78 -18.46
C ILE A 164 -36.72 27.73 -19.35
N PRO A 165 -37.46 28.70 -18.78
CA PRO A 165 -38.22 29.68 -19.54
C PRO A 165 -37.36 30.43 -20.57
N ARG A 166 -37.95 30.76 -21.73
CA ARG A 166 -37.24 31.35 -22.88
C ARG A 166 -36.58 32.72 -22.62
N HIS A 167 -36.88 33.37 -21.48
CA HIS A 167 -36.30 34.66 -21.10
C HIS A 167 -34.98 34.54 -20.31
N PHE A 168 -34.55 33.33 -19.92
CA PHE A 168 -33.24 33.13 -19.33
C PHE A 168 -32.17 33.16 -20.42
N GLN A 169 -31.23 34.11 -20.31
CA GLN A 169 -30.04 34.13 -21.15
C GLN A 169 -29.20 32.87 -20.87
N LYS A 170 -29.15 31.95 -21.84
CA LYS A 170 -28.23 30.82 -21.81
C LYS A 170 -26.81 31.35 -21.94
N ILE A 171 -26.06 31.41 -20.84
CA ILE A 171 -24.62 31.69 -20.90
C ILE A 171 -23.96 30.50 -21.61
N HIS A 172 -23.73 30.63 -22.91
CA HIS A 172 -22.92 29.68 -23.68
C HIS A 172 -21.45 29.97 -23.40
N ALA A 173 -20.79 29.12 -22.62
CA ALA A 173 -19.35 29.11 -22.50
C ALA A 173 -18.77 28.13 -23.52
N THR A 174 -17.80 28.57 -24.33
CA THR A 174 -17.05 27.66 -25.20
C THR A 174 -16.24 26.68 -24.35
N LYS A 175 -15.92 25.50 -24.91
CA LYS A 175 -15.13 24.48 -24.19
C LYS A 175 -13.80 25.03 -23.66
N ALA A 176 -13.16 25.93 -24.41
CA ALA A 176 -11.93 26.61 -24.00
C ALA A 176 -12.13 27.51 -22.77
N GLU A 177 -13.22 28.27 -22.72
CA GLU A 177 -13.56 29.13 -21.59
C GLU A 177 -13.91 28.30 -20.34
N LEU A 178 -14.60 27.16 -20.50
CA LEU A 178 -14.84 26.23 -19.40
C LEU A 178 -13.53 25.67 -18.83
N HIS A 179 -12.59 25.25 -19.68
CA HIS A 179 -11.28 24.75 -19.23
C HIS A 179 -10.50 25.84 -18.50
N ARG A 180 -10.47 27.06 -19.05
CA ARG A 180 -9.83 28.22 -18.40
C ARG A 180 -10.39 28.49 -17.01
N ARG A 181 -11.71 28.42 -16.83
CA ARG A 181 -12.36 28.61 -15.51
C ARG A 181 -12.01 27.50 -14.53
N ILE A 182 -11.95 26.26 -14.99
CA ILE A 182 -11.55 25.11 -14.16
C ILE A 182 -10.10 25.27 -13.70
N GLU A 183 -9.19 25.62 -14.60
CA GLU A 183 -7.78 25.86 -14.26
C GLU A 183 -7.61 27.03 -13.29
N ALA A 184 -8.34 28.14 -13.52
CA ALA A 184 -8.34 29.29 -12.63
C ALA A 184 -8.86 28.91 -11.22
N PHE A 185 -9.92 28.11 -11.14
CA PHE A 185 -10.45 27.61 -9.88
C PHE A 185 -9.45 26.70 -9.16
N GLN A 186 -8.82 25.77 -9.87
CA GLN A 186 -7.80 24.88 -9.28
C GLN A 186 -6.61 25.69 -8.76
N LYS A 187 -6.13 26.67 -9.53
CA LYS A 187 -5.03 27.56 -9.12
C LYS A 187 -5.42 28.37 -7.89
N MET A 188 -6.62 28.92 -7.86
CA MET A 188 -7.15 29.65 -6.71
C MET A 188 -7.21 28.77 -5.45
N LYS A 189 -7.71 27.52 -5.57
CA LYS A 189 -7.78 26.58 -4.45
C LYS A 189 -6.41 26.12 -3.94
N ARG A 190 -5.44 25.91 -4.84
CA ARG A 190 -4.06 25.66 -4.42
C ARG A 190 -3.49 26.84 -3.66
N ASN A 191 -3.68 28.06 -4.17
CA ASN A 191 -3.19 29.26 -3.50
C ASN A 191 -3.87 29.49 -2.14
N GLU A 192 -5.17 29.18 -2.00
CA GLU A 192 -5.89 29.23 -0.72
C GLU A 192 -5.30 28.25 0.29
N VAL A 193 -5.01 27.02 -0.14
CA VAL A 193 -4.33 26.01 0.68
C VAL A 193 -2.91 26.45 1.03
N ASP A 194 -2.15 27.00 0.08
CA ASP A 194 -0.78 27.47 0.31
C ASP A 194 -0.75 28.65 1.28
N VAL A 195 -1.67 29.62 1.17
CA VAL A 195 -1.79 30.72 2.13
C VAL A 195 -2.16 30.20 3.51
N LYS A 196 -3.05 29.23 3.59
CA LYS A 196 -3.42 28.58 4.86
C LYS A 196 -2.24 27.82 5.46
N ASN A 197 -1.49 27.09 4.63
CA ASN A 197 -0.26 26.43 5.04
C ASN A 197 0.77 27.44 5.51
N ILE A 198 1.02 28.54 4.79
CA ILE A 198 1.93 29.59 5.24
C ILE A 198 1.47 30.17 6.58
N ALA A 199 0.16 30.42 6.77
CA ALA A 199 -0.35 30.88 8.04
C ALA A 199 -0.19 29.86 9.18
N GLU A 200 -0.37 28.56 8.91
CA GLU A 200 -0.22 27.47 9.88
C GLU A 200 1.26 27.15 10.20
N PHE A 201 2.14 27.22 9.19
CA PHE A 201 3.53 26.76 9.26
C PHE A 201 4.55 27.90 9.41
N CYS A 202 4.19 29.14 9.10
CA CYS A 202 5.06 30.33 9.17
C CYS A 202 4.44 31.43 10.04
N THR A 203 4.16 31.14 11.31
CA THR A 203 3.93 32.18 12.32
C THR A 203 5.26 32.88 12.66
N VAL A 204 5.29 34.21 12.54
CA VAL A 204 6.51 35.05 12.64
C VAL A 204 6.98 35.23 14.10
N ASP A 205 6.14 34.92 15.08
CA ASP A 205 6.43 35.14 16.50
C ASP A 205 6.82 33.84 17.23
N ARG A 206 7.78 33.12 16.66
CA ARG A 206 8.33 31.90 17.26
C ARG A 206 9.47 32.27 18.22
N SER A 207 9.13 32.59 19.46
CA SER A 207 10.09 32.39 20.56
C SER A 207 10.57 30.94 20.49
N SER A 208 11.89 30.76 20.52
CA SER A 208 12.59 29.71 19.77
C SER A 208 12.54 28.30 20.35
N GLU A 209 11.55 27.96 21.18
CA GLU A 209 11.65 26.79 22.06
C GLU A 209 10.69 25.63 21.76
N PHE A 210 9.64 25.81 20.92
CA PHE A 210 8.68 24.73 20.64
C PHE A 210 8.31 24.64 19.15
N LYS A 211 9.07 23.83 18.40
CA LYS A 211 8.91 23.66 16.95
C LYS A 211 8.23 22.32 16.62
N CYS A 212 6.90 22.27 16.68
CA CYS A 212 6.16 21.23 15.96
C CYS A 212 4.84 21.77 15.40
N ALA A 213 4.66 21.64 14.09
CA ALA A 213 3.54 22.20 13.36
C ALA A 213 2.18 21.48 13.58
N ARG A 214 2.13 20.43 14.41
CA ARG A 214 0.97 19.51 14.47
C ARG A 214 0.08 19.68 15.71
N ILE A 215 0.40 20.58 16.63
CA ILE A 215 -0.26 20.66 17.96
C ILE A 215 -0.93 22.02 18.23
N ASP A 216 -0.85 22.98 17.31
CA ASP A 216 -1.26 24.36 17.61
C ASP A 216 -2.74 24.66 17.30
N SER A 217 -3.63 23.76 17.74
CA SER A 217 -5.06 24.04 17.71
C SER A 217 -5.41 25.02 18.84
N THR A 218 -5.53 26.32 18.52
CA THR A 218 -6.03 27.33 19.46
C THR A 218 -7.56 27.34 19.45
N MET A 219 -8.18 26.83 20.51
CA MET A 219 -9.64 26.92 20.69
C MET A 219 -10.05 28.37 20.94
N LYS A 220 -10.71 29.02 19.98
CA LYS A 220 -11.37 30.32 20.20
C LYS A 220 -12.79 30.10 20.74
N LYS A 221 -13.01 30.30 22.05
CA LYS A 221 -14.37 30.32 22.62
C LYS A 221 -15.15 31.52 22.07
N ARG A 222 -16.41 31.32 21.70
CA ARG A 222 -17.33 32.46 21.52
C ARG A 222 -17.56 33.10 22.88
N THR A 223 -17.63 34.43 22.91
CA THR A 223 -17.81 35.23 24.13
C THR A 223 -19.16 34.96 24.83
N ASP A 224 -20.10 34.32 24.15
CA ASP A 224 -21.46 33.99 24.62
C ASP A 224 -21.60 32.57 25.21
N SER A 225 -20.55 31.75 25.19
CA SER A 225 -20.64 30.33 25.57
C SER A 225 -19.95 30.00 26.90
N LYS A 226 -20.69 29.39 27.83
CA LYS A 226 -20.17 28.76 29.07
C LYS A 226 -19.70 27.31 28.87
N GLY A 227 -19.14 26.99 27.70
CA GLY A 227 -18.68 25.63 27.39
C GLY A 227 -17.61 25.12 28.39
N HIS A 228 -17.91 23.98 29.03
CA HIS A 228 -17.04 23.24 29.95
C HIS A 228 -16.08 22.31 29.18
N VAL A 229 -15.29 22.87 28.25
CA VAL A 229 -14.16 22.13 27.68
C VAL A 229 -12.93 22.53 28.46
N GLN A 230 -12.40 21.59 29.23
CA GLN A 230 -11.13 21.71 29.93
C GLN A 230 -10.03 21.40 28.91
N VAL A 231 -9.17 22.39 28.63
CA VAL A 231 -8.06 22.23 27.68
C VAL A 231 -6.83 21.91 28.50
N ASP A 232 -6.49 20.63 28.60
CA ASP A 232 -5.21 20.22 29.15
C ASP A 232 -4.16 20.24 28.04
N ARG A 233 -3.20 21.18 28.15
CA ARG A 233 -2.03 21.18 27.28
C ARG A 233 -1.12 20.04 27.70
N VAL A 234 -1.06 19.00 26.87
CA VAL A 234 -0.08 17.93 27.02
C VAL A 234 1.30 18.49 26.69
N LEU A 235 2.11 18.73 27.72
CA LEU A 235 3.53 19.04 27.59
C LEU A 235 4.24 17.78 27.08
N ASN A 236 4.45 17.72 25.77
CA ASN A 236 5.24 16.66 25.18
C ASN A 236 6.72 16.99 25.41
N THR A 237 7.34 16.41 26.44
CA THR A 237 8.76 16.58 26.77
C THR A 237 9.71 15.85 25.80
N TYR A 238 9.21 15.41 24.65
CA TYR A 238 9.88 14.52 23.69
C TYR A 238 10.33 15.26 22.43
N TYR A 239 11.05 16.37 22.59
CA TYR A 239 11.72 17.03 21.47
C TYR A 239 13.22 16.87 21.67
N ASP A 240 13.88 16.29 20.66
CA ASP A 240 15.31 15.93 20.55
C ASP A 240 15.69 14.52 21.03
N ARG A 241 15.22 13.49 20.29
CA ARG A 241 15.90 12.17 20.25
C ARG A 241 16.67 11.95 18.95
N ASP A 242 17.51 12.92 18.59
CA ASP A 242 18.76 12.64 17.85
C ASP A 242 19.97 12.60 18.81
N GLN A 243 19.73 12.32 20.09
CA GLN A 243 20.78 12.24 21.10
C GLN A 243 21.27 10.80 21.24
N PHE A 244 22.26 10.44 20.40
CA PHE A 244 23.06 9.21 20.57
C PHE A 244 23.88 9.18 21.87
N ASN A 245 23.84 10.22 22.71
CA ASN A 245 24.78 10.38 23.81
C ASN A 245 24.25 11.20 24.99
N SER A 246 22.99 11.04 25.39
CA SER A 246 22.49 11.71 26.60
C SER A 246 22.52 10.80 27.83
N GLU A 247 23.19 11.30 28.88
CA GLU A 247 23.30 10.72 30.22
C GLU A 247 21.94 10.47 30.90
N TYR A 248 20.88 11.13 30.39
CA TYR A 248 19.49 10.92 30.78
C TYR A 248 18.93 9.57 30.29
N LEU A 249 19.31 9.13 29.09
CA LEU A 249 18.86 7.85 28.52
C LEU A 249 19.42 6.66 29.31
N THR A 250 20.69 6.71 29.72
CA THR A 250 21.33 5.67 30.55
C THR A 250 20.80 5.64 31.98
N LYS A 251 20.26 6.76 32.49
CA LYS A 251 19.76 6.87 33.87
C LYS A 251 18.28 6.51 34.03
N TYR A 252 17.45 6.79 33.02
CA TYR A 252 15.99 6.63 33.13
C TYR A 252 15.35 5.69 32.09
N ILE A 253 16.09 5.27 31.05
CA ILE A 253 15.64 4.17 30.20
C ILE A 253 16.38 2.92 30.64
N PRO A 254 15.72 1.99 31.36
CA PRO A 254 16.34 0.70 31.62
C PRO A 254 16.67 0.03 30.28
N PRO A 255 17.69 -0.84 30.21
CA PRO A 255 18.09 -1.54 28.97
C PRO A 255 16.92 -2.27 28.28
N ASN A 256 15.81 -2.46 29.01
CA ASN A 256 14.54 -3.02 28.57
C ASN A 256 13.51 -1.99 28.04
N GLY A 257 13.91 -0.80 27.57
CA GLY A 257 12.96 0.20 27.04
C GLY A 257 12.13 -0.28 25.82
N VAL A 258 12.55 -1.33 25.13
CA VAL A 258 11.73 -2.02 24.11
C VAL A 258 10.64 -2.86 24.78
N GLU A 259 10.96 -3.55 25.85
CA GLU A 259 10.06 -4.42 26.60
C GLU A 259 8.93 -3.64 27.26
N GLU A 260 9.24 -2.51 27.91
CA GLU A 260 8.23 -1.62 28.51
C GLU A 260 7.25 -1.08 27.47
N ARG A 261 7.76 -0.66 26.31
CA ARG A 261 6.92 -0.17 25.21
C ARG A 261 6.04 -1.27 24.64
N LEU A 262 6.57 -2.50 24.54
CA LEU A 262 5.81 -3.65 24.06
C LEU A 262 4.70 -4.01 25.05
N GLN A 263 5.00 -4.05 26.35
CA GLN A 263 4.01 -4.31 27.41
C GLN A 263 2.91 -3.23 27.44
N ASN A 264 3.27 -1.97 27.23
CA ASN A 264 2.28 -0.89 27.13
C ASN A 264 1.36 -1.06 25.92
N LEU A 265 1.89 -1.43 24.74
CA LEU A 265 1.09 -1.70 23.55
C LEU A 265 0.19 -2.93 23.73
N GLU A 266 0.71 -3.99 24.33
CA GLU A 266 -0.03 -5.21 24.66
C GLU A 266 -1.20 -4.89 25.61
N SER A 267 -0.94 -4.10 26.66
CA SER A 267 -1.98 -3.65 27.58
C SER A 267 -3.04 -2.79 26.89
N GLN A 268 -2.64 -1.84 26.04
CA GLN A 268 -3.57 -0.96 25.32
C GLN A 268 -4.46 -1.72 24.33
N LEU A 269 -3.92 -2.75 23.68
CA LEU A 269 -4.66 -3.62 22.74
C LEU A 269 -5.39 -4.78 23.43
N SER A 270 -5.37 -4.82 24.78
CA SER A 270 -5.96 -5.86 25.62
C SER A 270 -5.49 -7.27 25.24
N LEU A 271 -4.18 -7.42 25.02
CA LEU A 271 -3.55 -8.68 24.69
C LEU A 271 -2.96 -9.35 25.94
N GLU A 272 -3.44 -10.54 26.26
CA GLU A 272 -2.86 -11.38 27.30
C GLU A 272 -1.74 -12.23 26.68
N ILE A 273 -0.53 -11.68 26.67
CA ILE A 273 0.65 -12.36 26.14
C ILE A 273 1.46 -12.97 27.29
N PRO A 274 1.80 -14.27 27.25
CA PRO A 274 2.63 -14.88 28.28
C PRO A 274 4.08 -14.34 28.26
N PHE A 275 4.66 -14.13 29.44
CA PHE A 275 5.90 -13.40 29.74
C PHE A 275 7.20 -13.91 29.06
N GLN A 276 7.16 -14.94 28.21
CA GLN A 276 8.36 -15.53 27.60
C GLN A 276 8.34 -15.60 26.07
N MET A 277 7.42 -14.88 25.40
CA MET A 277 7.43 -14.85 23.94
C MET A 277 8.57 -13.98 23.39
N ASN A 278 9.17 -14.44 22.29
CA ASN A 278 10.16 -13.69 21.53
C ASN A 278 9.55 -12.36 21.03
N ILE A 279 10.30 -11.26 21.13
CA ILE A 279 9.90 -9.90 20.75
C ILE A 279 9.24 -9.85 19.37
N TYR A 280 9.76 -10.59 18.38
CA TYR A 280 9.19 -10.59 17.03
C TYR A 280 7.78 -11.18 16.97
N LYS A 281 7.53 -12.27 17.71
CA LYS A 281 6.18 -12.87 17.78
C LYS A 281 5.19 -11.98 18.52
N ARG A 282 5.68 -11.22 19.50
CA ARG A 282 4.87 -10.25 20.25
C ARG A 282 4.49 -9.06 19.38
N LEU A 283 5.43 -8.56 18.57
CA LEU A 283 5.18 -7.51 17.57
C LEU A 283 4.18 -7.97 16.50
N GLU A 284 4.30 -9.21 16.01
CA GLU A 284 3.35 -9.80 15.06
C GLU A 284 1.92 -9.84 15.63
N LEU A 285 1.76 -10.26 16.89
CA LEU A 285 0.44 -10.25 17.57
C LEU A 285 -0.13 -8.84 17.76
N VAL A 286 0.72 -7.87 18.04
CA VAL A 286 0.34 -6.45 18.14
C VAL A 286 -0.11 -5.93 16.77
N GLU A 287 0.64 -6.21 15.71
CA GLU A 287 0.33 -5.80 14.33
C GLU A 287 -1.00 -6.39 13.84
N ASP A 288 -1.21 -7.69 14.04
CA ASP A 288 -2.45 -8.37 13.66
C ASP A 288 -3.68 -7.77 14.35
N ARG A 289 -3.53 -7.36 15.62
CA ARG A 289 -4.61 -6.75 16.38
C ARG A 289 -4.88 -5.32 15.97
N MET A 290 -3.85 -4.55 15.66
CA MET A 290 -4.03 -3.21 15.09
C MET A 290 -4.76 -3.29 13.75
N LEU A 291 -4.33 -4.18 12.85
CA LEU A 291 -4.98 -4.38 11.55
C LEU A 291 -6.46 -4.81 11.71
N LEU A 292 -6.74 -5.70 12.66
CA LEU A 292 -8.12 -6.09 12.98
C LEU A 292 -8.93 -4.89 13.48
N THR A 293 -8.41 -4.07 14.39
CA THR A 293 -9.13 -2.89 14.89
C THR A 293 -9.37 -1.86 13.79
N GLU A 294 -8.42 -1.68 12.85
CA GLU A 294 -8.58 -0.80 11.69
C GLU A 294 -9.61 -1.31 10.69
N SER A 295 -9.74 -2.64 10.58
CA SER A 295 -10.75 -3.27 9.71
C SER A 295 -12.18 -3.17 10.25
N ILE A 296 -12.35 -2.83 11.54
CA ILE A 296 -13.66 -2.72 12.19
C ILE A 296 -14.06 -1.24 12.25
N SER A 297 -15.18 -0.89 11.60
CA SER A 297 -15.72 0.48 11.68
C SER A 297 -15.97 0.90 13.15
N PRO A 298 -15.69 2.16 13.54
CA PRO A 298 -15.77 2.65 14.93
C PRO A 298 -17.11 2.39 15.63
N GLU A 299 -18.19 2.26 14.85
CA GLU A 299 -19.55 2.00 15.32
C GLU A 299 -19.70 0.64 16.04
N TYR A 300 -18.84 -0.35 15.72
CA TYR A 300 -18.91 -1.70 16.29
C TYR A 300 -18.03 -1.90 17.55
N ALA A 301 -17.22 -0.91 17.94
CA ALA A 301 -16.31 -1.00 19.09
C ALA A 301 -17.04 -1.30 20.41
N LYS A 302 -18.31 -0.89 20.53
CA LYS A 302 -19.13 -1.06 21.74
C LYS A 302 -19.53 -2.52 22.02
N PHE A 303 -19.48 -3.42 21.03
CA PHE A 303 -19.86 -4.82 21.20
C PHE A 303 -18.79 -5.68 21.88
N TRP A 304 -17.56 -5.17 22.00
CA TRP A 304 -16.41 -5.93 22.48
C TRP A 304 -15.97 -5.52 23.90
N VAL A 305 -16.68 -4.57 24.52
CA VAL A 305 -16.51 -4.26 25.95
C VAL A 305 -17.25 -5.31 26.77
N LYS A 306 -16.59 -6.47 26.92
CA LYS A 306 -16.69 -7.48 27.99
C LYS A 306 -16.75 -8.91 27.42
N GLY A 307 -15.62 -9.59 27.54
CA GLY A 307 -15.51 -10.98 27.99
C GLY A 307 -16.04 -12.07 27.05
N ASN A 308 -15.10 -12.84 26.48
CA ASN A 308 -15.24 -14.24 26.06
C ASN A 308 -16.53 -14.64 25.32
N THR A 309 -16.47 -14.68 23.98
CA THR A 309 -16.61 -15.94 23.22
C THR A 309 -16.35 -15.73 21.73
N ILE A 310 -15.62 -16.69 21.18
CA ILE A 310 -15.20 -16.80 19.79
C ILE A 310 -16.41 -17.29 18.97
N TYR A 311 -16.68 -16.62 17.85
CA TYR A 311 -17.74 -16.83 16.85
C TYR A 311 -19.17 -16.40 17.24
N PRO A 312 -19.69 -15.26 16.73
CA PRO A 312 -21.12 -15.06 16.69
C PRO A 312 -21.72 -16.11 15.73
N LYS A 313 -22.69 -16.91 16.22
CA LYS A 313 -23.55 -17.72 15.35
C LYS A 313 -24.15 -16.81 14.26
N PRO A 314 -24.34 -17.30 13.03
CA PRO A 314 -24.90 -16.48 11.97
C PRO A 314 -26.27 -15.97 12.41
N ILE A 315 -26.37 -14.66 12.65
CA ILE A 315 -27.62 -14.00 12.96
C ILE A 315 -28.42 -14.05 11.66
N GLU A 316 -29.43 -14.91 11.61
CA GLU A 316 -30.43 -14.86 10.55
C GLU A 316 -31.02 -13.46 10.55
N LYS A 317 -30.84 -12.73 9.45
CA LYS A 317 -31.48 -11.43 9.25
C LYS A 317 -32.99 -11.68 9.25
N LYS A 318 -33.65 -11.41 10.38
CA LYS A 318 -35.12 -11.36 10.43
C LYS A 318 -35.57 -10.35 9.37
N LYS A 319 -36.25 -10.86 8.35
CA LYS A 319 -36.95 -10.03 7.37
C LYS A 319 -38.25 -9.62 8.03
N PHE A 320 -38.35 -8.34 8.40
CA PHE A 320 -39.59 -7.80 8.91
C PHE A 320 -40.51 -7.45 7.75
N SER A 321 -41.82 -7.75 7.88
CA SER A 321 -42.81 -7.22 6.95
C SER A 321 -42.96 -5.70 7.15
N ILE A 322 -43.53 -5.02 6.17
CA ILE A 322 -43.78 -3.57 6.28
C ILE A 322 -44.69 -3.27 7.50
N GLU A 323 -45.65 -4.15 7.79
CA GLU A 323 -46.57 -3.98 8.91
C GLU A 323 -45.90 -4.16 10.27
N GLU A 324 -44.92 -5.07 10.36
CA GLU A 324 -44.13 -5.27 11.59
C GLU A 324 -43.22 -4.07 11.88
N ILE A 325 -42.70 -3.43 10.83
CA ILE A 325 -41.89 -2.21 10.97
C ILE A 325 -42.77 -1.05 11.46
N ASP A 326 -43.95 -0.88 10.87
CA ASP A 326 -44.88 0.18 11.30
C ASP A 326 -45.35 -0.01 12.74
N ALA A 327 -45.57 -1.25 13.18
CA ALA A 327 -45.89 -1.56 14.58
C ALA A 327 -44.74 -1.21 15.53
N LEU A 328 -43.49 -1.55 15.17
CA LEU A 328 -42.30 -1.21 15.96
C LEU A 328 -42.04 0.29 16.05
N ILE A 329 -42.30 1.04 14.98
CA ILE A 329 -42.21 2.50 14.98
C ILE A 329 -43.24 3.09 15.94
N LYS A 330 -44.48 2.59 15.89
CA LYS A 330 -45.57 3.07 16.76
C LYS A 330 -45.31 2.77 18.24
N ASP A 331 -44.74 1.61 18.54
CA ASP A 331 -44.33 1.27 19.92
C ASP A 331 -43.20 2.15 20.43
N LEU A 332 -42.26 2.55 19.56
CA LEU A 332 -41.19 3.49 19.90
C LEU A 332 -41.72 4.91 20.13
N GLU A 333 -42.67 5.37 19.31
CA GLU A 333 -43.30 6.68 19.49
C GLU A 333 -44.06 6.75 20.82
N ASN A 334 -44.71 5.66 21.24
CA ASN A 334 -45.39 5.57 22.54
C ASN A 334 -44.44 5.48 23.75
N GLN A 335 -43.14 5.25 23.55
CA GLN A 335 -42.13 5.23 24.63
C GLN A 335 -41.45 6.58 24.87
N VAL A 336 -41.69 7.56 24.00
CA VAL A 336 -41.09 8.91 24.09
C VAL A 336 -42.05 9.93 24.73
N ASP A 337 -43.29 9.54 24.99
CA ASP A 337 -44.24 10.19 25.91
C ASP A 337 -44.20 9.53 27.30
#